data_AF-A0A7S3I7D4-F1
#
_entry.id   AF-A0A7S3I7D4-F1
#
_cell.length_a   1.000
_cell.length_b   1.000
_cell.length_c   1.000
_cell.angle_alpha   90.00
_cell.angle_beta   90.00
_cell.angle_gamma   90.00
#
_symmetry.space_group_name_H-M   'P 1'
#
loop_
_entity.id
_entity.type
_entity.pdbx_description
1 polymer ?
#
loop_
_entity_poly.entity_id
_entity_poly.type
_entity_poly.pdbx_seq_one_letter_code
_entity_poly.pdbx_strand_id
1 'polypeptide(L)'
;FRFELMTRWASLITLVATVGLARAEEVLASPSDEQLFDYMAFAEGMLYWGYSWEPIKVTTDDGYILTTFRITGKIGHHIKPDETLNPVMLMHGLACDAVNWVGPGPRNNIPMPFRLFDRGFDIYLASIRGTK
;
A
#
# COMPACT_ATOMS: atom_id res chain seq x y z
N PHE A 1 -10.56 29.37 37.82
CA PHE A 1 -9.85 29.67 36.55
C PHE A 1 -8.63 28.80 36.22
N ARG A 2 -8.00 28.04 37.14
CA ARG A 2 -6.85 27.16 36.80
C ARG A 2 -7.17 25.68 36.54
N PHE A 3 -8.34 25.18 36.93
CA PHE A 3 -8.69 23.75 36.78
C PHE A 3 -9.22 23.40 35.37
N GLU A 4 -9.98 24.29 34.73
CA GLU A 4 -10.58 24.05 33.41
C GLU A 4 -9.57 24.10 32.25
N LEU A 5 -8.42 24.77 32.43
CA LEU A 5 -7.36 24.73 31.42
C LEU A 5 -6.63 23.39 31.44
N MET A 6 -6.37 22.78 32.61
CA MET A 6 -5.60 21.52 32.66
C MET A 6 -6.36 20.33 32.04
N THR A 7 -7.68 20.28 32.19
CA THR A 7 -8.51 19.22 31.59
C THR A 7 -8.58 19.33 30.07
N ARG A 8 -8.69 20.53 29.52
CA ARG A 8 -8.76 20.75 28.06
C ARG A 8 -7.47 20.38 27.33
N TRP A 9 -6.32 20.56 27.97
CA TRP A 9 -5.02 20.18 27.41
C TRP A 9 -4.77 18.67 27.46
N ALA A 10 -5.21 17.99 28.52
CA ALA A 10 -5.14 16.53 28.61
C ALA A 10 -6.05 15.84 27.58
N SER A 11 -7.27 16.36 27.35
CA SER A 11 -8.18 15.83 26.33
C SER A 11 -7.67 15.98 24.90
N LEU A 12 -6.96 17.07 24.60
CA LEU A 12 -6.34 17.29 23.28
C LEU A 12 -5.20 16.30 23.00
N ILE A 13 -4.35 16.02 24.00
CA ILE A 13 -3.25 15.06 23.86
C ILE A 13 -3.79 13.64 23.67
N THR A 14 -4.80 13.24 24.45
CA THR A 14 -5.44 11.93 24.30
C THR A 14 -6.12 11.79 22.95
N LEU A 15 -6.82 12.84 22.46
CA LEU A 15 -7.48 12.82 21.15
C LEU A 15 -6.47 12.73 19.99
N VAL A 16 -5.37 13.48 20.05
CA VAL A 16 -4.31 13.42 19.02
C VAL A 16 -3.61 12.06 19.06
N ALA A 17 -3.38 11.48 20.23
CA ALA A 17 -2.80 10.15 20.37
C ALA A 17 -3.74 9.05 19.84
N THR A 18 -5.04 9.11 20.14
CA THR A 18 -6.00 8.12 19.63
C THR A 18 -6.24 8.24 18.14
N VAL A 19 -6.32 9.46 17.60
CA VAL A 19 -6.42 9.69 16.14
C VAL A 19 -5.13 9.27 15.43
N GLY A 20 -3.96 9.54 16.04
CA GLY A 20 -2.67 9.12 15.52
C GLY A 20 -2.50 7.60 15.52
N LEU A 21 -2.94 6.92 16.58
CA LEU A 21 -2.92 5.47 16.68
C LEU A 21 -3.93 4.83 15.72
N ALA A 22 -5.14 5.38 15.60
CA ALA A 22 -6.13 4.89 14.64
C ALA A 22 -5.68 5.05 13.18
N ARG A 23 -5.05 6.17 12.81
CA ARG A 23 -4.44 6.34 11.47
C ARG A 23 -3.26 5.41 11.25
N ALA A 24 -2.46 5.13 12.27
CA ALA A 24 -1.38 4.17 12.17
C ALA A 24 -1.93 2.75 11.99
N GLU A 25 -2.96 2.35 12.74
CA GLU A 25 -3.61 1.04 12.59
C GLU A 25 -4.34 0.88 11.24
N GLU A 26 -4.95 1.95 10.72
CA GLU A 26 -5.57 1.96 9.38
C GLU A 26 -4.54 1.82 8.25
N VAL A 27 -3.36 2.44 8.39
CA VAL A 27 -2.23 2.31 7.45
C VAL A 27 -1.49 0.97 7.61
N LEU A 28 -1.58 0.35 8.79
CA LEU A 28 -1.04 -0.98 9.11
C LEU A 28 -2.03 -2.12 8.80
N ALA A 29 -3.24 -1.80 8.33
CA ALA A 29 -4.26 -2.81 8.10
C ALA A 29 -3.82 -3.76 6.97
N SER A 30 -3.84 -5.05 7.27
CA SER A 30 -3.81 -6.09 6.25
C SER A 30 -4.96 -5.86 5.26
N PRO A 31 -4.79 -6.19 3.97
CA PRO A 31 -5.88 -6.06 2.99
C PRO A 31 -7.15 -6.75 3.49
N SER A 32 -8.30 -6.11 3.30
CA SER A 32 -9.59 -6.66 3.73
C SER A 32 -9.91 -7.96 2.97
N ASP A 33 -10.78 -8.81 3.53
CA ASP A 33 -11.20 -10.06 2.87
C ASP A 33 -11.77 -9.82 1.46
N GLU A 34 -12.47 -8.70 1.27
CA GLU A 34 -12.97 -8.27 -0.03
C GLU A 34 -11.84 -7.90 -0.99
N GLN A 35 -10.84 -7.13 -0.54
CA GLN A 35 -9.68 -6.80 -1.36
C GLN A 35 -8.86 -8.04 -1.73
N LEU A 36 -8.72 -8.99 -0.81
CA LEU A 36 -8.08 -10.28 -1.07
C LEU A 36 -8.84 -11.06 -2.15
N PHE A 37 -10.18 -11.07 -2.09
CA PHE A 37 -11.01 -11.74 -3.08
C PHE A 37 -10.93 -11.08 -4.46
N ASP A 38 -11.04 -9.75 -4.53
CA ASP A 38 -11.03 -8.98 -5.78
C ASP A 38 -9.70 -9.07 -6.53
N TYR A 39 -8.59 -9.22 -5.79
CA TYR A 39 -7.22 -9.18 -6.30
C TYR A 39 -6.42 -10.44 -5.94
N MET A 40 -7.07 -11.61 -5.90
CA MET A 40 -6.48 -12.87 -5.43
C MET A 40 -5.09 -13.16 -6.01
N ALA A 41 -4.93 -13.12 -7.33
CA ALA A 41 -3.65 -13.44 -7.97
C ALA A 41 -2.53 -12.46 -7.58
N PHE A 42 -2.87 -11.18 -7.41
CA PHE A 42 -1.92 -10.18 -6.91
C PHE A 42 -1.57 -10.45 -5.45
N ALA A 43 -2.58 -10.70 -4.61
CA ALA A 43 -2.43 -11.00 -3.19
C ALA A 43 -1.54 -12.22 -2.94
N GLU A 44 -1.73 -13.30 -3.71
CA GLU A 44 -0.91 -14.50 -3.65
C GLU A 44 0.57 -14.20 -3.98
N GLY A 45 0.83 -13.38 -5.00
CA GLY A 45 2.17 -12.92 -5.35
C GLY A 45 2.83 -12.13 -4.21
N MET A 46 2.11 -11.16 -3.65
CA MET A 46 2.61 -10.35 -2.54
C MET A 46 2.90 -11.19 -1.29
N LEU A 47 2.02 -12.14 -0.97
CA LEU A 47 2.22 -13.09 0.12
C LEU A 47 3.42 -14.01 -0.12
N TYR A 48 3.59 -14.52 -1.35
CA TYR A 48 4.71 -15.39 -1.72
C TYR A 48 6.07 -14.73 -1.48
N TRP A 49 6.17 -13.44 -1.81
CA TRP A 49 7.38 -12.63 -1.67
C TRP A 49 7.53 -11.96 -0.30
N GLY A 50 6.48 -11.93 0.52
CA GLY A 50 6.53 -11.41 1.89
C GLY A 50 6.33 -9.91 2.01
N TYR A 51 5.54 -9.30 1.12
CA TYR A 51 5.28 -7.86 1.09
C TYR A 51 3.81 -7.52 1.36
N SER A 52 3.57 -6.38 2.02
CA SER A 52 2.25 -5.79 2.19
C SER A 52 1.94 -4.82 1.05
N TRP A 53 0.65 -4.60 0.79
CA TRP A 53 0.20 -3.80 -0.33
C TRP A 53 -1.17 -3.17 -0.08
N GLU A 54 -1.50 -2.16 -0.86
CA GLU A 54 -2.82 -1.55 -0.89
C GLU A 54 -3.28 -1.27 -2.34
N PRO A 55 -4.56 -1.48 -2.67
CA PRO A 55 -5.13 -1.05 -3.94
C PRO A 55 -5.58 0.42 -3.84
N ILE A 56 -5.17 1.23 -4.81
CA ILE A 56 -5.56 2.62 -4.97
C ILE A 56 -6.46 2.72 -6.19
N LYS A 57 -7.72 3.15 -5.99
CA LYS A 57 -8.67 3.37 -7.08
C LYS A 57 -8.57 4.81 -7.57
N VAL A 58 -8.35 4.99 -8.87
CA VAL A 58 -8.25 6.31 -9.52
C VAL A 58 -9.33 6.40 -10.58
N THR A 59 -10.19 7.41 -10.48
CA THR A 59 -11.21 7.70 -11.50
C THR A 59 -10.63 8.68 -12.51
N THR A 60 -10.61 8.25 -13.78
CA THR A 60 -10.22 9.10 -14.91
C THR A 60 -11.35 10.05 -15.32
N ASP A 61 -11.02 11.12 -16.04
CA ASP A 61 -11.98 12.19 -16.41
C ASP A 61 -13.20 11.71 -17.22
N ASP A 62 -13.06 10.60 -17.94
CA ASP A 62 -14.12 9.97 -18.72
C ASP A 62 -14.78 8.77 -18.01
N GLY A 63 -14.56 8.65 -16.69
CA GLY A 63 -15.32 7.77 -15.81
C GLY A 63 -14.79 6.35 -15.63
N TYR A 64 -13.65 5.99 -16.23
CA TYR A 64 -13.03 4.70 -15.93
C TYR A 64 -12.36 4.70 -14.55
N ILE A 65 -12.59 3.64 -13.78
CA ILE A 65 -11.92 3.39 -12.50
C ILE A 65 -10.72 2.46 -12.76
N LEU A 66 -9.52 2.98 -12.56
CA LEU A 66 -8.26 2.23 -12.64
C LEU A 66 -7.84 1.80 -11.25
N THR A 67 -7.30 0.58 -11.13
CA THR A 67 -6.63 0.14 -9.90
C THR A 67 -5.14 0.30 -10.07
N THR A 68 -4.47 0.88 -9.08
CA THR A 68 -3.02 0.92 -8.96
C THR A 68 -2.64 0.27 -7.65
N PHE A 69 -1.73 -0.70 -7.65
CA PHE A 69 -1.28 -1.36 -6.43
C PHE A 69 -0.03 -0.68 -5.91
N ARG A 70 0.00 -0.36 -4.62
CA ARG A 70 1.19 0.18 -3.97
C ARG A 70 1.77 -0.83 -2.99
N ILE A 71 3.09 -0.99 -2.99
CA ILE A 71 3.79 -1.79 -1.98
C ILE A 71 3.96 -0.92 -0.74
N THR A 72 3.45 -1.37 0.41
CA THR A 72 3.41 -0.57 1.65
C THR A 72 4.43 -1.01 2.69
N GLY A 73 5.07 -2.16 2.49
CA GLY A 73 5.94 -2.74 3.51
C GLY A 73 6.32 -4.19 3.25
N LYS A 74 7.02 -4.74 4.23
CA LYS A 74 7.15 -6.19 4.40
C LYS A 74 6.02 -6.66 5.31
N ILE A 75 5.60 -7.90 5.20
CA ILE A 75 4.54 -8.42 6.08
C ILE A 75 4.95 -8.25 7.55
N GLY A 76 4.08 -7.60 8.34
CA GLY A 76 4.34 -7.25 9.73
C GLY A 76 5.16 -5.98 9.96
N HIS A 77 5.58 -5.28 8.90
CA HIS A 77 6.32 -4.02 8.98
C HIS A 77 5.99 -3.08 7.81
N HIS A 78 5.17 -2.06 8.08
CA HIS A 78 4.83 -1.03 7.10
C HIS A 78 5.83 0.12 7.19
N ILE A 79 6.17 0.68 6.04
CA ILE A 79 7.04 1.84 5.92
C ILE A 79 6.14 3.07 5.78
N LYS A 80 6.46 4.15 6.49
CA LYS A 80 5.68 5.37 6.34
C LYS A 80 6.06 6.09 5.04
N PRO A 81 5.13 6.80 4.39
CA PRO A 81 5.43 7.54 3.16
C PRO A 81 6.55 8.59 3.29
N ASP A 82 6.80 9.12 4.48
CA ASP A 82 7.89 10.08 4.75
C ASP A 82 9.27 9.39 4.89
N GLU A 83 9.29 8.07 4.95
CA GLU A 83 10.50 7.24 5.07
C GLU A 83 10.95 6.68 3.70
N THR A 84 10.19 6.95 2.62
CA THR A 84 10.49 6.47 1.26
C THR A 84 11.22 7.51 0.40
N LEU A 85 11.99 7.02 -0.58
CA LEU A 85 12.55 7.79 -1.69
C LEU A 85 11.46 8.12 -2.71
N ASN A 86 11.85 8.83 -3.78
CA ASN A 86 10.96 9.23 -4.87
C ASN A 86 10.09 8.07 -5.39
N PRO A 87 8.81 8.33 -5.71
CA PRO A 87 7.91 7.31 -6.20
C PRO A 87 8.31 6.80 -7.59
N VAL A 88 8.16 5.50 -7.79
CA VAL A 88 8.38 4.81 -9.06
C VAL A 88 7.09 4.12 -9.45
N MET A 89 6.57 4.48 -10.63
CA MET A 89 5.42 3.84 -11.23
C MET A 89 5.85 2.88 -12.32
N LEU A 90 5.42 1.62 -12.21
CA LEU A 90 5.69 0.56 -13.17
C LEU A 90 4.42 0.24 -13.95
N MET A 91 4.52 0.39 -15.28
CA MET A 91 3.46 0.06 -16.22
C MET A 91 3.74 -1.29 -16.86
N HIS A 92 2.75 -2.17 -16.88
CA HIS A 92 2.84 -3.45 -17.58
C HIS A 92 2.81 -3.27 -19.12
N GLY A 93 3.20 -4.33 -19.84
CA GLY A 93 3.19 -4.36 -21.30
C GLY A 93 1.82 -4.70 -21.90
N LEU A 94 1.81 -4.89 -23.23
CA LEU A 94 0.63 -5.34 -23.97
C LEU A 94 0.20 -6.75 -23.53
N ALA A 95 -1.11 -6.97 -23.36
CA ALA A 95 -1.68 -8.24 -22.93
C ALA A 95 -1.15 -8.76 -21.56
N CYS A 96 -0.79 -7.83 -20.68
CA CYS A 96 -0.37 -8.06 -19.31
C CYS A 96 -1.22 -7.23 -18.34
N ASP A 97 -1.03 -7.45 -17.05
CA ASP A 97 -1.60 -6.67 -15.95
C ASP A 97 -0.58 -6.45 -14.82
N ALA A 98 -1.00 -5.86 -13.70
CA ALA A 98 -0.09 -5.60 -12.58
C ALA A 98 0.43 -6.88 -11.91
N VAL A 99 -0.26 -8.02 -12.04
CA VAL A 99 0.12 -9.31 -11.42
C VAL A 99 1.42 -9.83 -12.02
N ASN A 100 1.71 -9.52 -13.28
CA ASN A 100 2.95 -9.92 -13.95
C ASN A 100 4.22 -9.44 -13.22
N TRP A 101 4.14 -8.38 -12.44
CA TRP A 101 5.26 -7.85 -11.65
C TRP A 101 5.56 -8.65 -10.38
N VAL A 102 4.56 -9.33 -9.84
CA VAL A 102 4.58 -9.97 -8.50
C VAL A 102 4.41 -11.48 -8.54
N GLY A 103 4.34 -12.06 -9.75
CA GLY A 103 4.20 -13.50 -9.95
C GLY A 103 5.27 -14.32 -9.22
N PRO A 104 4.93 -15.55 -8.78
CA PRO A 104 5.87 -16.41 -8.08
C PRO A 104 7.02 -16.83 -9.02
N GLY A 105 8.21 -16.99 -8.45
CA GLY A 105 9.41 -17.37 -9.19
C GLY A 105 10.50 -17.91 -8.25
N PRO A 106 11.66 -18.33 -8.78
CA PRO A 106 12.75 -18.83 -7.96
C PRO A 106 13.14 -17.82 -6.87
N ARG A 107 13.21 -18.26 -5.59
CA ARG A 107 13.48 -17.35 -4.45
C ARG A 107 14.84 -16.61 -4.54
N ASN A 108 15.78 -17.12 -5.32
CA ASN A 108 17.07 -16.47 -5.58
C ASN A 108 16.99 -15.36 -6.64
N ASN A 109 15.85 -15.18 -7.31
CA ASN A 109 15.63 -14.16 -8.33
C ASN A 109 14.43 -13.29 -7.97
N ILE A 110 14.63 -12.41 -6.98
CA ILE A 110 13.59 -11.50 -6.49
C ILE A 110 13.18 -10.53 -7.62
N PRO A 111 11.87 -10.40 -7.92
CA PRO A 111 11.37 -9.48 -8.93
C PRO A 111 11.82 -8.02 -8.69
N MET A 112 11.94 -7.29 -9.79
CA MET A 112 12.44 -5.92 -9.80
C MET A 112 11.67 -4.95 -8.86
N PRO A 113 10.32 -4.98 -8.77
CA PRO A 113 9.58 -4.09 -7.85
C PRO A 113 10.04 -4.22 -6.39
N PHE A 114 10.20 -5.44 -5.91
CA PHE A 114 10.65 -5.70 -4.54
C PHE A 114 12.09 -5.26 -4.31
N ARG A 115 12.96 -5.43 -5.31
CA ARG A 115 14.35 -4.95 -5.24
C ARG A 115 14.45 -3.43 -5.20
N LEU A 116 13.52 -2.72 -5.83
CA LEU A 116 13.43 -1.26 -5.72
C LEU A 116 12.86 -0.85 -4.36
N PHE A 117 11.82 -1.52 -3.89
CA PHE A 117 11.24 -1.28 -2.57
C PHE A 117 12.28 -1.48 -1.45
N ASP A 118 13.06 -2.56 -1.50
CA ASP A 118 14.16 -2.83 -0.56
C ASP A 118 15.27 -1.76 -0.59
N ARG A 119 15.36 -0.97 -1.66
CA ARG A 119 16.27 0.18 -1.77
C ARG A 119 15.65 1.49 -1.26
N GLY A 120 14.42 1.44 -0.78
CA GLY A 120 13.68 2.55 -0.19
C GLY A 120 12.77 3.31 -1.16
N PHE A 121 12.62 2.88 -2.42
CA PHE A 121 11.69 3.55 -3.35
C PHE A 121 10.23 3.25 -3.01
N ASP A 122 9.35 4.24 -3.17
CA ASP A 122 7.90 4.04 -3.09
C ASP A 122 7.38 3.46 -4.41
N ILE A 123 6.80 2.26 -4.39
CA ILE A 123 6.52 1.49 -5.61
C ILE A 123 5.03 1.42 -5.89
N TYR A 124 4.67 1.82 -7.10
CA TYR A 124 3.33 1.75 -7.66
C TYR A 124 3.32 0.86 -8.89
N LEU A 125 2.41 -0.11 -8.93
CA LEU A 125 2.16 -1.02 -10.04
C LEU A 125 0.83 -0.61 -10.67
N ALA A 126 0.89 0.11 -11.77
CA ALA A 126 -0.28 0.74 -12.36
C ALA A 126 -0.88 -0.14 -13.47
N SER A 127 -2.20 -0.22 -13.48
CA SER A 127 -2.99 -0.93 -14.49
C SER A 127 -3.58 0.05 -15.50
N ILE A 128 -3.67 -0.38 -16.75
CA ILE A 128 -4.40 0.34 -17.80
C ILE A 128 -5.87 -0.07 -17.81
N ARG A 129 -6.68 0.61 -18.64
CA ARG A 129 -8.10 0.27 -18.78
C ARG A 129 -8.30 -1.16 -19.25
N GLY A 130 -9.24 -1.85 -18.61
CA GLY A 130 -9.60 -3.22 -18.96
C GLY A 130 -8.64 -4.28 -18.42
N THR A 131 -7.59 -3.89 -17.69
CA THR A 131 -6.71 -4.82 -16.95
C THR A 131 -7.01 -4.76 -15.45
N LYS A 132 -6.48 -5.73 -14.71
CA LYS A 132 -6.68 -5.85 -13.26
C LYS A 132 -5.51 -5.33 -12.46
#